data_AF-A0A7I8HM66-F1
#
_entry.id   AF-A0A7I8HM66-F1
#
_cell.length_a   1.000
_cell.length_b   1.000
_cell.length_c   1.000
_cell.angle_alpha   90.00
_cell.angle_beta   90.00
_cell.angle_gamma   90.00
#
_symmetry.space_group_name_H-M   'P 1'
#
loop_
_entity.id
_entity.type
_entity.pdbx_description
1 polymer ?
#
loop_
_entity_poly.entity_id
_entity_poly.type
_entity_poly.pdbx_seq_one_letter_code
_entity_poly.pdbx_strand_id
1 'polypeptide(L)'
;MSVFHNWLLEIACENYFVYIKRLSANDTGATGGHQVGLYIPSGIVEKLFPSINHTRELNPSVFLTAHVSSHDCPDSEARAIYYNSRHFGKTRNEKRITRWGRGSPLQNPENTGALTLLAFKLDEQGGDCKEVNIWVCASTDEEDVIETAIGEVIPGALISGPAGQILGGLSLQQAPVNHKYILPEDWHLRFPSGSEIIQYAASHYVKNSLDPDEQLLDRRRVEYDIFLLVEELHVLDIIRKGFGSVDEFIALANSVSNRRKSRAGKSLELHLEHLFIEHGLRHFATQAITEGNKKPDFLFPSAGAYHDTEFPVENLRMLAVKTTCKDRWRQILNEADKIHQVHLFTLQEGVSLAQYREMRESGVRLVVPSSLHKKYPEAVRAELMTLGAFIAELTGLYADIP
;
A
#
# COMPACT_ATOMS: atom_id res chain seq x y z
N MET A 1 -26.67 -6.43 6.97
CA MET A 1 -25.40 -6.52 6.22
C MET A 1 -25.32 -5.34 5.28
N SER A 2 -24.17 -4.65 5.20
CA SER A 2 -23.98 -3.51 4.29
C SER A 2 -24.05 -3.97 2.83
N VAL A 3 -24.36 -3.03 1.92
CA VAL A 3 -24.39 -3.31 0.47
C VAL A 3 -23.06 -3.88 0.01
N PHE A 4 -21.94 -3.32 0.50
CA PHE A 4 -20.60 -3.82 0.19
C PHE A 4 -20.37 -5.27 0.62
N HIS A 5 -20.83 -5.63 1.83
CA HIS A 5 -20.67 -7.00 2.31
C HIS A 5 -21.41 -8.01 1.43
N ASN A 6 -22.64 -7.69 1.02
CA ASN A 6 -23.41 -8.56 0.13
C ASN A 6 -22.74 -8.66 -1.26
N TRP A 7 -22.22 -7.54 -1.78
CA TRP A 7 -21.47 -7.52 -3.03
C TRP A 7 -20.23 -8.42 -2.97
N LEU A 8 -19.45 -8.38 -1.87
CA LEU A 8 -18.30 -9.26 -1.69
C LEU A 8 -18.70 -10.75 -1.72
N LEU A 9 -19.83 -11.11 -1.10
CA LEU A 9 -20.34 -12.48 -1.10
C LEU A 9 -20.82 -12.94 -2.49
N GLU A 10 -21.47 -12.05 -3.24
CA GLU A 10 -21.89 -12.29 -4.62
C GLU A 10 -20.66 -12.56 -5.51
N ILE A 11 -19.70 -11.62 -5.50
CA ILE A 11 -18.48 -11.72 -6.30
C ILE A 11 -17.66 -12.97 -5.94
N ALA A 12 -17.56 -13.32 -4.65
CA ALA A 12 -16.79 -14.47 -4.19
C ALA A 12 -17.36 -15.82 -4.66
N CYS A 13 -18.68 -15.91 -4.86
CA CYS A 13 -19.37 -17.15 -5.23
C CYS A 13 -19.53 -17.34 -6.75
N GLU A 14 -19.36 -16.28 -7.54
CA GLU A 14 -19.52 -16.29 -8.99
C GLU A 14 -18.18 -16.42 -9.75
N ASN A 15 -18.26 -16.63 -11.07
CA ASN A 15 -17.09 -16.81 -11.94
C ASN A 15 -16.41 -15.48 -12.31
N TYR A 16 -15.97 -14.75 -11.29
CA TYR A 16 -15.22 -13.51 -11.44
C TYR A 16 -13.72 -13.71 -11.27
N PHE A 17 -12.96 -12.92 -12.04
CA PHE A 17 -11.57 -12.65 -11.79
C PHE A 17 -11.44 -11.26 -11.17
N VAL A 18 -10.99 -11.20 -9.92
CA VAL A 18 -10.90 -9.95 -9.16
C VAL A 18 -9.52 -9.35 -9.31
N TYR A 19 -9.47 -8.02 -9.45
CA TYR A 19 -8.27 -7.20 -9.36
C TYR A 19 -8.48 -6.13 -8.29
N ILE A 20 -7.60 -6.10 -7.28
CA ILE A 20 -7.65 -5.17 -6.16
C ILE A 20 -6.38 -4.30 -6.18
N LYS A 21 -6.58 -2.99 -6.02
CA LYS A 21 -5.50 -2.01 -5.86
C LYS A 21 -6.01 -0.79 -5.08
N ARG A 22 -5.10 0.04 -4.57
CA ARG A 22 -5.41 1.43 -4.22
C ARG A 22 -5.24 2.34 -5.43
N LEU A 23 -6.11 3.32 -5.63
CA LEU A 23 -6.03 4.25 -6.76
C LEU A 23 -4.84 5.20 -6.58
N SER A 24 -3.92 5.24 -7.55
CA SER A 24 -2.84 6.22 -7.57
C SER A 24 -3.35 7.57 -8.09
N ALA A 25 -2.61 8.65 -7.85
CA ALA A 25 -2.96 9.97 -8.39
C ALA A 25 -3.01 9.99 -9.93
N ASN A 26 -2.28 9.09 -10.61
CA ASN A 26 -2.38 8.97 -12.05
C ASN A 26 -3.62 8.19 -12.51
N ASP A 27 -4.10 7.22 -11.73
CA ASP A 27 -5.31 6.46 -12.08
C ASP A 27 -6.54 7.38 -12.09
N THR A 28 -6.66 8.25 -11.08
CA THR A 28 -7.77 9.21 -10.91
C THR A 28 -7.64 10.46 -11.78
N GLY A 29 -6.48 10.68 -12.40
CA GLY A 29 -6.16 11.89 -13.15
C GLY A 29 -5.77 13.09 -12.26
N ALA A 30 -5.57 12.91 -10.96
CA ALA A 30 -5.12 13.95 -10.04
C ALA A 30 -3.76 14.56 -10.40
N THR A 31 -2.91 13.87 -11.16
CA THR A 31 -1.64 14.42 -11.68
C THR A 31 -1.84 15.43 -12.82
N GLY A 32 -3.05 15.60 -13.35
CA GLY A 32 -3.36 16.54 -14.43
C GLY A 32 -2.81 16.15 -15.82
N GLY A 33 -2.17 14.98 -15.93
CA GLY A 33 -1.63 14.49 -17.19
C GLY A 33 -2.71 13.98 -18.15
N HIS A 34 -2.43 14.01 -19.46
CA HIS A 34 -3.32 13.45 -20.49
C HIS A 34 -3.51 11.92 -20.39
N GLN A 35 -2.69 11.24 -19.59
CA GLN A 35 -2.68 9.78 -19.45
C GLN A 35 -3.57 9.36 -18.28
N VAL A 36 -4.89 9.45 -18.49
CA VAL A 36 -5.89 9.04 -17.52
C VAL A 36 -6.37 7.61 -17.78
N GLY A 37 -6.54 6.83 -16.71
CA GLY A 37 -7.02 5.46 -16.78
C GLY A 37 -6.28 4.55 -15.81
N LEU A 38 -6.98 3.51 -15.36
CA LEU A 38 -6.53 2.59 -14.34
C LEU A 38 -5.48 1.65 -14.93
N TYR A 39 -4.28 1.63 -14.34
CA TYR A 39 -3.21 0.70 -14.75
C TYR A 39 -3.60 -0.76 -14.47
N ILE A 40 -3.31 -1.66 -15.42
CA ILE A 40 -3.53 -3.10 -15.27
C ILE A 40 -2.24 -3.87 -15.58
N PRO A 41 -1.80 -4.79 -14.70
CA PRO A 41 -0.71 -5.71 -14.95
C PRO A 41 -0.82 -6.47 -16.29
N SER A 42 0.30 -6.61 -17.00
CA SER A 42 0.31 -7.30 -18.30
C SER A 42 -0.19 -8.74 -18.23
N GLY A 43 0.10 -9.47 -17.15
CA GLY A 43 -0.35 -10.86 -16.98
C GLY A 43 -1.87 -10.98 -16.78
N ILE A 44 -2.51 -9.95 -16.22
CA ILE A 44 -3.98 -9.90 -16.12
C ILE A 44 -4.60 -9.64 -17.49
N VAL A 45 -4.01 -8.74 -18.28
CA VAL A 45 -4.53 -8.41 -19.62
C VAL A 45 -4.44 -9.58 -20.57
N GLU A 46 -3.39 -10.38 -20.51
CA GLU A 46 -3.29 -11.61 -21.31
C GLU A 46 -4.45 -12.57 -21.05
N LYS A 47 -4.93 -12.63 -19.80
CA LYS A 47 -6.07 -13.46 -19.40
C LYS A 47 -7.42 -12.83 -19.73
N LEU A 48 -7.57 -11.53 -19.52
CA LEU A 48 -8.88 -10.84 -19.64
C LEU A 48 -9.15 -10.27 -21.02
N PHE A 49 -8.13 -9.85 -21.75
CA PHE A 49 -8.24 -9.21 -23.06
C PHE A 49 -7.19 -9.76 -24.03
N PRO A 50 -7.21 -11.07 -24.33
CA PRO A 50 -6.23 -11.70 -25.21
C PRO A 50 -6.17 -11.03 -26.60
N SER A 51 -7.26 -10.45 -27.09
CA SER A 51 -7.29 -9.84 -28.43
C SER A 51 -6.40 -8.62 -28.56
N ILE A 52 -6.13 -7.89 -27.48
CA ILE A 52 -5.31 -6.67 -27.51
C ILE A 52 -3.84 -6.94 -27.18
N ASN A 53 -3.50 -8.16 -26.74
CA ASN A 53 -2.14 -8.52 -26.32
C ASN A 53 -1.22 -8.83 -27.50
N HIS A 54 -1.06 -7.86 -28.41
CA HIS A 54 -0.18 -7.98 -29.57
C HIS A 54 0.44 -6.65 -29.99
N THR A 55 1.38 -6.73 -30.93
CA THR A 55 2.14 -5.58 -31.47
C THR A 55 1.94 -5.39 -32.98
N ARG A 56 0.90 -6.01 -33.56
CA ARG A 56 0.58 -5.91 -34.99
C ARG A 56 0.17 -4.50 -35.43
N GLU A 57 -0.46 -3.75 -34.54
CA GLU A 57 -0.91 -2.38 -34.78
C GLU A 57 -0.65 -1.51 -33.56
N LEU A 58 -0.70 -0.19 -33.76
CA LEU A 58 -0.47 0.78 -32.71
C LEU A 58 -1.73 0.93 -31.84
N ASN A 59 -1.55 0.74 -30.53
CA ASN A 59 -2.57 0.90 -29.50
C ASN A 59 -3.87 0.06 -29.71
N PRO A 60 -3.76 -1.28 -29.85
CA PRO A 60 -4.95 -2.13 -29.96
C PRO A 60 -5.80 -2.02 -28.71
N SER A 61 -7.13 -2.14 -28.88
CA SER A 61 -8.09 -1.93 -27.80
C SER A 61 -9.41 -2.65 -28.02
N VAL A 62 -10.10 -2.96 -26.94
CA VAL A 62 -11.45 -3.55 -26.92
C VAL A 62 -12.33 -2.80 -25.91
N PHE A 63 -13.64 -2.85 -26.12
CA PHE A 63 -14.63 -2.27 -25.21
C PHE A 63 -15.18 -3.32 -24.24
N LEU A 64 -15.59 -2.85 -23.06
CA LEU A 64 -16.29 -3.63 -22.05
C LEU A 64 -17.28 -2.74 -21.29
N THR A 65 -18.40 -3.31 -20.89
CA THR A 65 -19.37 -2.67 -20.01
C THR A 65 -18.77 -2.55 -18.61
N ALA A 66 -18.69 -1.34 -18.10
CA ALA A 66 -18.29 -1.05 -16.73
C ALA A 66 -19.52 -0.69 -15.89
N HIS A 67 -19.86 -1.58 -14.97
CA HIS A 67 -20.89 -1.39 -13.96
C HIS A 67 -20.22 -0.98 -12.63
N VAL A 68 -20.68 0.10 -12.02
CA VAL A 68 -20.15 0.60 -10.74
C VAL A 68 -21.19 0.37 -9.65
N SER A 69 -20.97 -0.60 -8.77
CA SER A 69 -21.91 -0.90 -7.67
C SER A 69 -21.71 -0.03 -6.43
N SER A 70 -20.51 0.55 -6.26
CA SER A 70 -20.19 1.41 -5.11
C SER A 70 -20.81 2.81 -5.14
N HIS A 71 -21.19 3.30 -6.32
CA HIS A 71 -21.68 4.67 -6.51
C HIS A 71 -22.85 4.63 -7.49
N ASP A 72 -23.84 5.51 -7.30
CA ASP A 72 -24.95 5.64 -8.25
C ASP A 72 -24.46 6.30 -9.54
N CYS A 73 -24.08 5.45 -10.51
CA CYS A 73 -23.51 5.84 -11.79
C CYS A 73 -24.13 4.97 -12.89
N PRO A 74 -24.47 5.54 -14.06
CA PRO A 74 -24.92 4.73 -15.18
C PRO A 74 -23.78 3.84 -15.69
N ASP A 75 -24.15 2.66 -16.19
CA ASP A 75 -23.21 1.80 -16.92
C ASP A 75 -22.57 2.56 -18.08
N SER A 76 -21.31 2.26 -18.34
CA SER A 76 -20.53 2.93 -19.38
C SER A 76 -19.70 1.95 -20.18
N GLU A 77 -19.40 2.32 -21.43
CA GLU A 77 -18.49 1.58 -22.30
C GLU A 77 -17.05 1.99 -22.02
N ALA A 78 -16.40 1.25 -21.12
CA ALA A 78 -14.98 1.41 -20.84
C ALA A 78 -14.14 0.82 -21.98
N ARG A 79 -12.87 1.22 -22.05
CA ARG A 79 -11.93 0.78 -23.10
C ARG A 79 -10.67 0.20 -22.48
N ALA A 80 -10.45 -1.09 -22.66
CA ALA A 80 -9.16 -1.73 -22.43
C ALA A 80 -8.22 -1.45 -23.61
N ILE A 81 -7.03 -0.92 -23.33
CA ILE A 81 -6.08 -0.48 -24.36
C ILE A 81 -4.64 -0.85 -23.99
N TYR A 82 -3.90 -1.34 -24.98
CA TYR A 82 -2.47 -1.60 -24.85
C TYR A 82 -1.66 -0.47 -25.50
N TYR A 83 -1.13 0.46 -24.68
CA TYR A 83 -0.21 1.50 -25.15
C TYR A 83 1.15 0.89 -25.49
N ASN A 84 1.32 0.49 -26.75
CA ASN A 84 2.44 -0.31 -27.24
C ASN A 84 3.41 0.47 -28.14
N SER A 85 3.40 1.81 -28.05
CA SER A 85 4.16 2.68 -28.94
C SER A 85 5.69 2.47 -28.91
N ARG A 86 6.21 1.76 -27.89
CA ARG A 86 7.59 1.24 -27.85
C ARG A 86 7.94 0.38 -29.06
N HIS A 87 6.97 -0.36 -29.60
CA HIS A 87 7.14 -1.18 -30.80
C HIS A 87 7.01 -0.37 -32.10
N PHE A 88 6.72 0.93 -31.99
CA PHE A 88 6.48 1.85 -33.09
C PHE A 88 7.32 3.15 -32.95
N GLY A 89 8.56 3.01 -32.43
CA GLY A 89 9.53 4.11 -32.38
C GLY A 89 9.34 5.14 -31.25
N LYS A 90 8.49 4.86 -30.25
CA LYS A 90 8.30 5.68 -29.04
C LYS A 90 8.69 4.88 -27.79
N THR A 91 8.18 5.23 -26.61
CA THR A 91 8.64 4.65 -25.33
C THR A 91 7.59 3.84 -24.57
N ARG A 92 6.29 3.93 -24.90
CA ARG A 92 5.23 3.34 -24.06
C ARG A 92 5.06 1.84 -24.26
N ASN A 93 4.93 1.12 -23.15
CA ASN A 93 4.62 -0.30 -23.12
C ASN A 93 3.84 -0.61 -21.83
N GLU A 94 2.56 -0.28 -21.83
CA GLU A 94 1.69 -0.46 -20.66
C GLU A 94 0.24 -0.69 -21.08
N LYS A 95 -0.56 -1.32 -20.20
CA LYS A 95 -1.97 -1.60 -20.45
C LYS A 95 -2.84 -0.89 -19.41
N ARG A 96 -3.98 -0.36 -19.85
CA ARG A 96 -4.92 0.39 -19.00
C ARG A 96 -6.35 0.12 -19.39
N ILE A 97 -7.28 0.33 -18.46
CA ILE A 97 -8.68 0.57 -18.79
C ILE A 97 -9.01 2.05 -18.54
N THR A 98 -9.65 2.67 -19.51
CA THR A 98 -10.00 4.10 -19.53
C THR A 98 -11.43 4.29 -20.03
N ARG A 99 -11.86 5.55 -20.20
CA ARG A 99 -13.22 5.93 -20.61
C ARG A 99 -14.32 5.38 -19.68
N TRP A 100 -14.12 5.49 -18.37
CA TRP A 100 -15.07 5.02 -17.35
C TRP A 100 -16.40 5.81 -17.29
N GLY A 101 -16.62 6.75 -18.21
CA GLY A 101 -17.78 7.64 -18.19
C GLY A 101 -17.53 8.91 -17.37
N ARG A 102 -18.25 9.98 -17.74
CA ARG A 102 -18.18 11.26 -17.02
C ARG A 102 -18.77 11.09 -15.62
N GLY A 103 -18.07 11.55 -14.60
CA GLY A 103 -18.52 11.46 -13.21
C GLY A 103 -18.22 10.12 -12.53
N SER A 104 -17.55 9.18 -13.22
CA SER A 104 -17.15 7.91 -12.62
C SER A 104 -16.22 8.12 -11.41
N PRO A 105 -16.40 7.37 -10.32
CA PRO A 105 -15.53 7.44 -9.16
C PRO A 105 -14.07 7.07 -9.47
N LEU A 106 -13.83 6.29 -10.53
CA LEU A 106 -12.48 5.94 -10.99
C LEU A 106 -11.74 7.11 -11.64
N GLN A 107 -12.45 8.16 -12.05
CA GLN A 107 -11.89 9.38 -12.62
C GLN A 107 -12.12 10.60 -11.73
N ASN A 108 -12.37 10.37 -10.43
CA ASN A 108 -12.49 11.43 -9.44
C ASN A 108 -11.15 11.57 -8.68
N PRO A 109 -10.43 12.71 -8.81
CA PRO A 109 -9.20 12.98 -8.06
C PRO A 109 -9.32 12.79 -6.55
N GLU A 110 -10.50 13.03 -5.95
CA GLU A 110 -10.73 12.89 -4.50
C GLU A 110 -10.75 11.44 -4.01
N ASN A 111 -10.86 10.48 -4.93
CA ASN A 111 -10.71 9.05 -4.65
C ASN A 111 -9.25 8.59 -4.71
N THR A 112 -8.28 9.49 -4.86
CA THR A 112 -6.85 9.14 -4.82
C THR A 112 -6.49 8.52 -3.47
N GLY A 113 -5.97 7.29 -3.48
CA GLY A 113 -5.66 6.48 -2.32
C GLY A 113 -6.75 5.46 -1.95
N ALA A 114 -7.95 5.54 -2.53
CA ALA A 114 -9.07 4.67 -2.20
C ALA A 114 -8.78 3.22 -2.59
N LEU A 115 -9.15 2.28 -1.74
CA LEU A 115 -9.19 0.87 -2.10
C LEU A 115 -10.24 0.64 -3.20
N THR A 116 -9.88 -0.12 -4.22
CA THR A 116 -10.74 -0.38 -5.37
C THR A 116 -10.64 -1.83 -5.80
N LEU A 117 -11.80 -2.42 -6.07
CA LEU A 117 -11.99 -3.77 -6.57
C LEU A 117 -12.62 -3.72 -7.95
N LEU A 118 -12.05 -4.46 -8.89
CA LEU A 118 -12.60 -4.71 -10.22
C LEU A 118 -12.83 -6.21 -10.37
N ALA A 119 -14.08 -6.62 -10.41
CA ALA A 119 -14.50 -7.99 -10.63
C ALA A 119 -14.85 -8.18 -12.12
N PHE A 120 -13.94 -8.78 -12.86
CA PHE A 120 -14.10 -9.06 -14.28
C PHE A 120 -14.83 -10.37 -14.49
N LYS A 121 -15.94 -10.35 -15.21
CA LYS A 121 -16.69 -11.56 -15.53
C LYS A 121 -15.92 -12.33 -16.60
N LEU A 122 -15.54 -13.57 -16.28
CA LEU A 122 -14.77 -14.38 -17.20
C LEU A 122 -15.65 -14.86 -18.37
N ASP A 123 -15.12 -14.77 -19.59
CA ASP A 123 -15.76 -15.32 -20.78
C ASP A 123 -15.50 -16.83 -20.84
N GLU A 124 -16.57 -17.63 -20.83
CA GLU A 124 -16.48 -19.10 -20.81
C GLU A 124 -15.85 -19.68 -22.09
N GLN A 125 -15.80 -18.90 -23.17
CA GLN A 125 -15.24 -19.31 -24.46
C GLN A 125 -13.76 -18.89 -24.60
N GLY A 126 -13.18 -18.26 -23.57
CA GLY A 126 -11.81 -17.79 -23.57
C GLY A 126 -11.58 -16.53 -24.41
N GLY A 127 -12.64 -15.81 -24.76
CA GLY A 127 -12.58 -14.52 -25.45
C GLY A 127 -12.26 -13.35 -24.51
N ASP A 128 -12.35 -12.14 -25.04
CA ASP A 128 -12.21 -10.93 -24.23
C ASP A 128 -13.35 -10.81 -23.21
N CYS A 129 -13.00 -10.37 -22.01
CA CYS A 129 -13.94 -9.97 -20.98
C CYS A 129 -14.81 -8.79 -21.47
N LYS A 130 -16.12 -8.94 -21.34
CA LYS A 130 -17.11 -7.95 -21.82
C LYS A 130 -17.73 -7.12 -20.70
N GLU A 131 -17.61 -7.55 -19.45
CA GLU A 131 -18.29 -6.96 -18.30
C GLU A 131 -17.34 -6.89 -17.09
N VAL A 132 -17.30 -5.74 -16.43
CA VAL A 132 -16.60 -5.56 -15.16
C VAL A 132 -17.53 -4.89 -14.14
N ASN A 133 -17.61 -5.49 -12.96
CA ASN A 133 -18.31 -4.95 -11.81
C ASN A 133 -17.30 -4.32 -10.84
N ILE A 134 -17.53 -3.07 -10.43
CA ILE A 134 -16.52 -2.23 -9.78
C ILE A 134 -17.01 -1.71 -8.44
N TRP A 135 -16.16 -1.84 -7.43
CA TRP A 135 -16.31 -1.17 -6.14
C TRP A 135 -15.14 -0.24 -5.86
N VAL A 136 -15.38 1.06 -5.73
CA VAL A 136 -14.43 2.04 -5.20
C VAL A 136 -14.87 2.34 -3.77
N CYS A 137 -14.05 1.97 -2.79
CA CYS A 137 -14.40 2.20 -1.38
C CYS A 137 -14.55 3.70 -1.12
N ALA A 138 -15.71 4.12 -0.64
CA ALA A 138 -16.03 5.53 -0.42
C ALA A 138 -15.62 6.02 0.98
N SER A 139 -15.39 5.10 1.93
CA SER A 139 -15.02 5.40 3.31
C SER A 139 -14.06 4.35 3.86
N THR A 140 -13.40 4.70 4.98
CA THR A 140 -12.55 3.75 5.73
C THR A 140 -13.35 2.55 6.25
N ASP A 141 -14.63 2.72 6.59
CA ASP A 141 -15.47 1.62 7.07
C ASP A 141 -15.64 0.53 6.00
N GLU A 142 -15.76 0.91 4.72
CA GLU A 142 -15.79 -0.06 3.62
C GLU A 142 -14.43 -0.73 3.45
N GLU A 143 -13.34 0.04 3.53
CA GLU A 143 -11.99 -0.54 3.46
C GLU A 143 -11.76 -1.56 4.58
N ASP A 144 -12.16 -1.23 5.81
CA ASP A 144 -12.00 -2.09 6.98
C ASP A 144 -12.78 -3.41 6.84
N VAL A 145 -13.95 -3.40 6.19
CA VAL A 145 -14.73 -4.63 5.92
C VAL A 145 -13.92 -5.64 5.12
N ILE A 146 -13.22 -5.19 4.07
CA ILE A 146 -12.45 -6.10 3.22
C ILE A 146 -11.04 -6.36 3.77
N GLU A 147 -10.35 -5.35 4.29
CA GLU A 147 -8.99 -5.49 4.83
C GLU A 147 -8.97 -6.36 6.09
N THR A 148 -10.06 -6.40 6.87
CA THR A 148 -10.23 -7.37 7.96
C THR A 148 -10.20 -8.81 7.46
N ALA A 149 -10.74 -9.08 6.27
CA ALA A 149 -10.72 -10.40 5.66
C ALA A 149 -9.35 -10.69 5.02
N ILE A 150 -8.94 -9.90 4.03
CA ILE A 150 -7.80 -10.22 3.15
C ILE A 150 -6.45 -9.68 3.63
N GLY A 151 -6.44 -8.82 4.65
CA GLY A 151 -5.29 -8.03 5.09
C GLY A 151 -5.23 -6.64 4.45
N GLU A 152 -4.43 -5.74 5.04
CA GLU A 152 -4.23 -4.38 4.54
C GLU A 152 -3.67 -4.38 3.10
N VAL A 153 -4.27 -3.58 2.22
CA VAL A 153 -3.80 -3.42 0.84
C VAL A 153 -2.88 -2.21 0.78
N ILE A 154 -1.59 -2.48 0.68
CA ILE A 154 -0.53 -1.46 0.62
C ILE A 154 -0.64 -0.69 -0.72
N PRO A 155 -0.44 0.65 -0.75
CA PRO A 155 -0.36 1.41 -2.00
C PRO A 155 0.68 0.83 -2.97
N GLY A 156 0.31 0.75 -4.25
CA GLY A 156 1.13 0.11 -5.28
C GLY A 156 1.03 -1.42 -5.33
N ALA A 157 0.38 -2.08 -4.35
CA ALA A 157 0.07 -3.50 -4.44
C ALA A 157 -0.94 -3.78 -5.57
N LEU A 158 -0.73 -4.90 -6.25
CA LEU A 158 -1.53 -5.35 -7.39
C LEU A 158 -1.95 -6.79 -7.11
N ILE A 159 -3.15 -6.97 -6.53
CA ILE A 159 -3.64 -8.28 -6.09
C ILE A 159 -4.67 -8.76 -7.12
N SER A 160 -4.48 -9.93 -7.72
CA SER A 160 -5.43 -10.42 -8.72
C SER A 160 -5.58 -11.93 -8.80
N GLY A 161 -6.80 -12.44 -8.92
CA GLY A 161 -7.02 -13.87 -8.98
C GLY A 161 -8.49 -14.25 -9.07
N PRO A 162 -8.81 -15.55 -9.05
CA PRO A 162 -10.19 -16.01 -8.93
C PRO A 162 -10.85 -15.43 -7.67
N ALA A 163 -12.09 -14.98 -7.77
CA ALA A 163 -12.77 -14.24 -6.70
C ALA A 163 -12.83 -15.00 -5.37
N GLY A 164 -13.29 -16.25 -5.37
CA GLY A 164 -13.38 -17.06 -4.15
C GLY A 164 -12.03 -17.35 -3.47
N GLN A 165 -10.93 -17.23 -4.20
CA GLN A 165 -9.58 -17.33 -3.65
C GLN A 165 -9.12 -16.01 -3.03
N ILE A 166 -9.30 -14.89 -3.74
CA ILE A 166 -8.86 -13.57 -3.26
C ILE A 166 -9.70 -13.10 -2.08
N LEU A 167 -11.02 -13.30 -2.13
CA LEU A 167 -11.97 -12.83 -1.11
C LEU A 167 -12.16 -13.84 0.05
N GLY A 168 -11.57 -15.03 -0.04
CA GLY A 168 -11.73 -16.12 0.93
C GLY A 168 -11.01 -15.94 2.28
N GLY A 169 -10.43 -14.76 2.56
CA GLY A 169 -9.84 -14.40 3.87
C GLY A 169 -8.41 -14.94 4.12
N LEU A 170 -7.90 -15.80 3.25
CA LEU A 170 -6.49 -16.15 3.17
C LEU A 170 -5.85 -15.38 2.03
N SER A 171 -5.00 -14.41 2.37
CA SER A 171 -4.24 -13.65 1.38
C SER A 171 -3.39 -14.62 0.53
N LEU A 172 -3.87 -14.97 -0.66
CA LEU A 172 -3.09 -15.68 -1.68
C LEU A 172 -2.05 -14.70 -2.22
N GLN A 173 -0.93 -14.63 -1.52
CA GLN A 173 0.22 -13.84 -1.92
C GLN A 173 0.87 -14.51 -3.13
N GLN A 174 0.91 -13.77 -4.24
CA GLN A 174 1.34 -14.27 -5.56
C GLN A 174 2.85 -14.20 -5.78
N ALA A 175 3.60 -13.66 -4.82
CA ALA A 175 5.05 -13.67 -4.90
C ALA A 175 5.53 -15.10 -4.64
N PRO A 176 6.27 -15.73 -5.58
CA PRO A 176 6.90 -17.01 -5.31
C PRO A 176 7.87 -16.87 -4.13
N VAL A 177 7.93 -17.90 -3.28
CA VAL A 177 8.91 -17.95 -2.20
C VAL A 177 10.30 -17.92 -2.81
N ASN A 178 11.15 -17.03 -2.32
CA ASN A 178 12.48 -16.82 -2.83
C ASN A 178 13.51 -17.59 -1.99
N HIS A 179 13.87 -18.80 -2.40
CA HIS A 179 14.82 -19.67 -1.70
C HIS A 179 16.29 -19.25 -1.81
N LYS A 180 16.58 -18.02 -2.28
CA LYS A 180 17.95 -17.50 -2.37
C LYS A 180 18.50 -17.02 -1.03
N TYR A 181 17.63 -16.73 -0.06
CA TYR A 181 18.04 -16.29 1.26
C TYR A 181 18.45 -17.51 2.11
N ILE A 182 19.64 -17.45 2.68
CA ILE A 182 20.14 -18.43 3.64
C ILE A 182 19.64 -18.00 5.01
N LEU A 183 18.82 -18.79 5.69
CA LEU A 183 18.27 -18.43 7.00
C LEU A 183 19.14 -18.96 8.15
N PRO A 184 19.18 -18.27 9.31
CA PRO A 184 19.76 -18.83 10.53
C PRO A 184 19.17 -20.20 10.89
N GLU A 185 20.00 -21.12 11.40
CA GLU A 185 19.56 -22.48 11.74
C GLU A 185 18.44 -22.49 12.78
N ASP A 186 18.48 -21.59 13.78
CA ASP A 186 17.45 -21.48 14.82
C ASP A 186 16.08 -21.10 14.26
N TRP A 187 16.03 -20.40 13.11
CA TRP A 187 14.79 -20.03 12.44
C TRP A 187 14.08 -21.20 11.76
N HIS A 188 14.71 -22.36 11.67
CA HIS A 188 14.04 -23.59 11.21
C HIS A 188 13.18 -24.22 12.32
N LEU A 189 13.48 -23.89 13.58
CA LEU A 189 12.82 -24.44 14.76
C LEU A 189 11.89 -23.41 15.43
N ARG A 190 12.26 -22.14 15.39
CA ARG A 190 11.56 -21.03 16.04
C ARG A 190 11.18 -19.98 15.02
N PHE A 191 9.95 -19.51 15.09
CA PHE A 191 9.52 -18.38 14.28
C PHE A 191 10.12 -17.07 14.82
N PRO A 192 10.97 -16.35 14.07
CA PRO A 192 11.54 -15.08 14.49
C PRO A 192 10.48 -13.99 14.63
N SER A 193 10.77 -12.99 15.46
CA SER A 193 9.99 -11.76 15.59
C SER A 193 10.09 -10.87 14.34
N GLY A 194 9.23 -9.85 14.24
CA GLY A 194 9.30 -8.86 13.17
C GLY A 194 10.63 -8.11 13.17
N SER A 195 11.07 -7.67 14.35
CA SER A 195 12.34 -6.97 14.54
C SER A 195 13.55 -7.82 14.13
N GLU A 196 13.58 -9.11 14.51
CA GLU A 196 14.67 -10.02 14.10
C GLU A 196 14.75 -10.17 12.58
N ILE A 197 13.62 -10.29 11.88
CA ILE A 197 13.61 -10.35 10.40
C ILE A 197 14.10 -9.02 9.81
N ILE A 198 13.66 -7.88 10.34
CA ILE A 198 14.05 -6.56 9.84
C ILE A 198 15.54 -6.31 10.03
N GLN A 199 16.06 -6.58 11.24
CA GLN A 199 17.48 -6.45 11.56
C GLN A 199 18.34 -7.37 10.68
N TYR A 200 17.89 -8.61 10.48
CA TYR A 200 18.56 -9.58 9.63
C TYR A 200 18.56 -9.14 8.15
N ALA A 201 17.43 -8.67 7.65
CA ALA A 201 17.31 -8.10 6.31
C ALA A 201 18.28 -6.94 6.12
N ALA A 202 18.29 -5.99 7.07
CA ALA A 202 19.15 -4.81 7.09
C ALA A 202 20.64 -5.15 7.07
N SER A 203 21.04 -6.17 7.83
CA SER A 203 22.45 -6.51 8.04
C SER A 203 23.05 -7.42 6.95
N HIS A 204 22.23 -8.22 6.24
CA HIS A 204 22.74 -9.29 5.36
C HIS A 204 22.44 -9.12 3.86
N TYR A 205 21.37 -8.44 3.48
CA TYR A 205 20.87 -8.51 2.09
C TYR A 205 20.55 -7.18 1.44
N VAL A 206 20.56 -6.07 2.17
CA VAL A 206 20.32 -4.75 1.58
C VAL A 206 21.48 -4.40 0.65
N LYS A 207 21.16 -3.77 -0.47
CA LYS A 207 22.17 -3.16 -1.34
C LYS A 207 23.02 -2.15 -0.56
N ASN A 208 24.27 -1.98 -0.98
CA ASN A 208 25.16 -0.92 -0.48
C ASN A 208 24.68 0.47 -0.91
N SER A 209 23.53 0.91 -0.40
CA SER A 209 23.05 2.28 -0.49
C SER A 209 23.13 2.91 0.89
N LEU A 210 23.63 4.15 0.94
CA LEU A 210 23.64 5.01 2.11
C LEU A 210 22.40 5.92 2.16
N ASP A 211 21.53 5.86 1.16
CA ASP A 211 20.30 6.67 1.11
C ASP A 211 19.18 5.99 1.93
N PRO A 212 18.68 6.61 3.02
CA PRO A 212 17.58 6.07 3.82
C PRO A 212 16.33 5.75 2.99
N ASP A 213 16.04 6.55 1.95
CA ASP A 213 14.86 6.38 1.10
C ASP A 213 14.92 5.06 0.30
N GLU A 214 16.10 4.74 -0.26
CA GLU A 214 16.32 3.49 -0.99
C GLU A 214 16.41 2.28 -0.05
N GLN A 215 17.10 2.46 1.08
CA GLN A 215 17.25 1.43 2.10
C GLN A 215 15.89 0.94 2.60
N LEU A 216 14.96 1.86 2.91
CA LEU A 216 13.62 1.49 3.39
C LEU A 216 12.88 0.57 2.40
N LEU A 217 12.85 0.95 1.11
CA LEU A 217 12.09 0.21 0.10
C LEU A 217 12.73 -1.15 -0.21
N ASP A 218 14.06 -1.23 -0.24
CA ASP A 218 14.75 -2.50 -0.45
C ASP A 218 14.62 -3.43 0.77
N ARG A 219 14.80 -2.89 1.99
CA ARG A 219 14.62 -3.64 3.24
C ARG A 219 13.22 -4.21 3.40
N ARG A 220 12.19 -3.43 3.06
CA ARG A 220 10.79 -3.88 3.05
C ARG A 220 10.57 -5.05 2.11
N ARG A 221 11.16 -5.02 0.91
CA ARG A 221 11.09 -6.12 -0.05
C ARG A 221 11.80 -7.37 0.49
N VAL A 222 13.00 -7.22 1.03
CA VAL A 222 13.78 -8.32 1.60
C VAL A 222 13.08 -8.92 2.82
N GLU A 223 12.57 -8.09 3.74
CA GLU A 223 11.79 -8.52 4.91
C GLU A 223 10.63 -9.41 4.48
N TYR A 224 9.88 -8.98 3.46
CA TYR A 224 8.74 -9.72 2.94
C TYR A 224 9.15 -11.09 2.37
N ASP A 225 10.22 -11.15 1.56
CA ASP A 225 10.70 -12.41 1.00
C ASP A 225 11.17 -13.39 2.10
N ILE A 226 11.93 -12.89 3.08
CA ILE A 226 12.44 -13.69 4.20
C ILE A 226 11.30 -14.17 5.08
N PHE A 227 10.32 -13.31 5.35
CA PHE A 227 9.12 -13.69 6.10
C PHE A 227 8.37 -14.83 5.40
N LEU A 228 8.17 -14.75 4.08
CA LEU A 228 7.53 -15.81 3.31
C LEU A 228 8.30 -17.13 3.37
N LEU A 229 9.63 -17.08 3.30
CA LEU A 229 10.46 -18.28 3.41
C LEU A 229 10.38 -18.92 4.80
N VAL A 230 10.46 -18.10 5.86
CA VAL A 230 10.29 -18.55 7.25
C VAL A 230 8.90 -19.14 7.47
N GLU A 231 7.86 -18.50 6.92
CA GLU A 231 6.49 -18.98 7.01
C GLU A 231 6.30 -20.31 6.29
N GLU A 232 6.85 -20.46 5.09
CA GLU A 232 6.85 -21.72 4.35
C GLU A 232 7.49 -22.83 5.18
N LEU A 233 8.68 -22.63 5.75
CA LEU A 233 9.36 -23.64 6.55
C LEU A 233 8.52 -24.15 7.73
N HIS A 234 7.80 -23.27 8.42
CA HIS A 234 7.02 -23.64 9.61
C HIS A 234 5.65 -24.22 9.27
N VAL A 235 5.03 -23.75 8.19
CA VAL A 235 3.63 -24.06 7.89
C VAL A 235 3.52 -25.20 6.88
N LEU A 236 4.47 -25.33 5.94
CA LEU A 236 4.42 -26.32 4.87
C LEU A 236 4.43 -27.76 5.40
N ASP A 237 5.24 -28.05 6.42
CA ASP A 237 5.30 -29.39 7.02
C ASP A 237 4.02 -29.76 7.77
N ILE A 238 3.32 -28.77 8.33
CA ILE A 238 2.01 -28.98 8.95
C ILE A 238 0.97 -29.24 7.86
N ILE A 239 0.95 -28.41 6.81
CA ILE A 239 0.01 -28.57 5.68
C ILE A 239 0.20 -29.94 4.99
N ARG A 240 1.45 -30.40 4.80
CA ARG A 240 1.75 -31.69 4.17
C ARG A 240 1.25 -32.90 4.96
N LYS A 241 1.21 -32.82 6.28
CA LYS A 241 0.70 -33.88 7.15
C LYS A 241 -0.82 -34.01 7.07
N GLY A 242 -1.50 -32.98 6.57
CA GLY A 242 -2.96 -32.90 6.57
C GLY A 242 -3.53 -32.61 7.96
N PHE A 243 -4.85 -32.60 8.05
CA PHE A 243 -5.62 -32.23 9.23
C PHE A 243 -6.62 -33.32 9.58
N GLY A 244 -6.88 -33.55 10.88
CA GLY A 244 -7.85 -34.54 11.34
C GLY A 244 -9.29 -34.06 11.22
N SER A 245 -9.49 -32.74 11.13
CA SER A 245 -10.80 -32.11 10.98
C SER A 245 -10.75 -30.81 10.18
N VAL A 246 -11.92 -30.35 9.73
CA VAL A 246 -12.07 -29.05 9.07
C VAL A 246 -11.74 -27.91 10.05
N ASP A 247 -12.12 -28.03 11.32
CA ASP A 247 -11.88 -26.99 12.32
C ASP A 247 -10.38 -26.81 12.62
N GLU A 248 -9.60 -27.90 12.65
CA GLU A 248 -8.14 -27.83 12.78
C GLU A 248 -7.50 -27.08 11.61
N PHE A 249 -7.96 -27.35 10.38
CA PHE A 249 -7.52 -26.64 9.18
C PHE A 249 -7.85 -25.14 9.27
N ILE A 250 -9.09 -24.79 9.63
CA ILE A 250 -9.53 -23.39 9.76
C ILE A 250 -8.76 -22.67 10.87
N ALA A 251 -8.48 -23.34 12.00
CA ALA A 251 -7.72 -22.77 13.09
C ALA A 251 -6.28 -22.40 12.66
N LEU A 252 -5.60 -23.28 11.91
CA LEU A 252 -4.29 -22.98 11.36
C LEU A 252 -4.35 -21.82 10.36
N ALA A 253 -5.31 -21.84 9.43
CA ALA A 253 -5.53 -20.79 8.45
C ALA A 253 -5.68 -19.41 9.10
N ASN A 254 -6.51 -19.31 10.14
CA ASN A 254 -6.70 -18.07 10.91
C ASN A 254 -5.43 -17.64 11.65
N SER A 255 -4.68 -18.58 12.24
CA SER A 255 -3.41 -18.29 12.90
C SER A 255 -2.36 -17.71 11.94
N VAL A 256 -2.25 -18.28 10.73
CA VAL A 256 -1.38 -17.77 9.66
C VAL A 256 -1.83 -16.38 9.20
N SER A 257 -3.13 -16.19 8.93
CA SER A 257 -3.70 -14.92 8.49
C SER A 257 -3.45 -13.80 9.52
N ASN A 258 -3.72 -14.06 10.80
CA ASN A 258 -3.52 -13.08 11.87
C ASN A 258 -2.05 -12.71 12.07
N ARG A 259 -1.12 -13.68 11.90
CA ARG A 259 0.32 -13.42 11.95
C ARG A 259 0.77 -12.46 10.85
N ARG A 260 0.28 -12.67 9.62
CA ARG A 260 0.56 -11.78 8.48
C ARG A 260 0.03 -10.36 8.73
N LYS A 261 -1.21 -10.23 9.21
CA LYS A 261 -1.85 -8.93 9.53
C LYS A 261 -1.08 -8.17 10.61
N SER A 262 -0.74 -8.84 11.71
CA SER A 262 0.01 -8.24 12.82
C SER A 262 1.39 -7.72 12.39
N ARG A 263 2.11 -8.48 11.54
CA ARG A 263 3.40 -8.06 11.01
C ARG A 263 3.31 -6.87 10.06
N ALA A 264 2.37 -6.92 9.11
CA ALA A 264 2.18 -5.85 8.14
C ALA A 264 1.96 -4.48 8.81
N GLY A 265 1.15 -4.46 9.89
CA GLY A 265 0.85 -3.24 10.63
C GLY A 265 2.05 -2.60 11.33
N LYS A 266 3.03 -3.39 11.81
CA LYS A 266 4.18 -2.85 12.56
C LYS A 266 5.48 -2.73 11.76
N SER A 267 5.55 -3.36 10.59
CA SER A 267 6.74 -3.39 9.73
C SER A 267 7.29 -1.99 9.43
N LEU A 268 6.41 -1.06 9.01
CA LEU A 268 6.87 0.26 8.54
C LEU A 268 7.52 1.07 9.66
N GLU A 269 6.91 1.11 10.83
CA GLU A 269 7.44 1.81 12.00
C GLU A 269 8.79 1.21 12.44
N LEU A 270 8.91 -0.13 12.47
CA LEU A 270 10.15 -0.79 12.85
C LEU A 270 11.30 -0.46 11.87
N HIS A 271 11.05 -0.43 10.56
CA HIS A 271 12.09 -0.01 9.61
C HIS A 271 12.53 1.43 9.82
N LEU A 272 11.59 2.34 10.07
CA LEU A 272 11.89 3.75 10.33
C LEU A 272 12.73 3.91 11.59
N GLU A 273 12.38 3.22 12.67
CA GLU A 273 13.14 3.20 13.93
C GLU A 273 14.59 2.76 13.71
N HIS A 274 14.82 1.67 12.97
CA HIS A 274 16.17 1.21 12.66
C HIS A 274 16.94 2.23 11.82
N LEU A 275 16.30 2.81 10.80
CA LEU A 275 16.93 3.82 9.94
C LEU A 275 17.30 5.09 10.71
N PHE A 276 16.46 5.56 11.65
CA PHE A 276 16.80 6.71 12.48
C PHE A 276 18.05 6.46 13.31
N ILE A 277 18.14 5.31 13.98
CA ILE A 277 19.30 4.94 14.80
C ILE A 277 20.56 4.80 13.95
N GLU A 278 20.47 4.13 12.80
CA GLU A 278 21.60 3.90 11.89
C GLU A 278 22.15 5.19 11.29
N HIS A 279 21.30 6.17 11.02
CA HIS A 279 21.67 7.47 10.46
C HIS A 279 21.94 8.54 11.52
N GLY A 280 22.15 8.14 12.78
CA GLY A 280 22.59 9.02 13.86
C GLY A 280 21.49 9.83 14.53
N LEU A 281 20.23 9.72 14.08
CA LEU A 281 19.08 10.34 14.73
C LEU A 281 18.66 9.47 15.93
N ARG A 282 19.39 9.60 17.04
CA ARG A 282 19.17 8.82 18.27
C ARG A 282 18.20 9.47 19.25
N HIS A 283 17.90 10.75 19.06
CA HIS A 283 17.00 11.51 19.93
C HIS A 283 15.55 11.35 19.45
N PHE A 284 14.92 10.25 19.85
CA PHE A 284 13.48 10.07 19.67
C PHE A 284 12.90 9.13 20.74
N ALA A 285 11.59 9.16 20.88
CA ALA A 285 10.84 8.22 21.69
C ALA A 285 9.70 7.62 20.86
N THR A 286 9.58 6.29 20.91
CA THR A 286 8.38 5.56 20.50
C THR A 286 7.50 5.33 21.73
N GLN A 287 6.18 5.19 21.55
CA GLN A 287 5.23 4.95 22.65
C GLN A 287 5.22 6.06 23.73
N ALA A 288 5.72 7.26 23.42
CA ALA A 288 5.72 8.39 24.34
C ALA A 288 4.30 8.89 24.59
N ILE A 289 3.93 9.10 25.85
CA ILE A 289 2.63 9.69 26.20
C ILE A 289 2.74 11.21 26.11
N THR A 290 1.84 11.83 25.36
CA THR A 290 1.68 13.28 25.25
C THR A 290 0.51 13.73 26.13
N GLU A 291 -0.55 14.30 25.56
CA GLU A 291 -1.75 14.69 26.30
C GLU A 291 -2.69 13.51 26.53
N GLY A 292 -3.09 13.32 27.80
CA GLY A 292 -3.96 12.23 28.20
C GLY A 292 -3.30 10.87 27.98
N ASN A 293 -3.85 10.08 27.06
CA ASN A 293 -3.34 8.75 26.69
C ASN A 293 -2.92 8.66 25.22
N LYS A 294 -2.73 9.80 24.56
CA LYS A 294 -2.30 9.83 23.16
C LYS A 294 -0.82 9.48 23.08
N LYS A 295 -0.47 8.75 22.01
CA LYS A 295 0.86 8.21 21.78
C LYS A 295 1.19 8.35 20.29
N PRO A 296 1.87 9.43 19.88
CA PRO A 296 2.37 9.51 18.52
C PRO A 296 3.35 8.38 18.22
N ASP A 297 3.43 7.97 16.96
CA ASP A 297 4.30 6.87 16.54
C ASP A 297 5.78 7.19 16.87
N PHE A 298 6.22 8.41 16.54
CA PHE A 298 7.52 8.96 16.93
C PHE A 298 7.41 10.39 17.45
N LEU A 299 8.12 10.64 18.55
CA LEU A 299 8.24 11.96 19.18
C LEU A 299 9.71 12.33 19.31
N PHE A 300 10.07 13.54 18.92
CA PHE A 300 11.44 14.05 18.91
C PHE A 300 11.55 15.38 19.68
N PRO A 301 12.65 15.62 20.41
CA PRO A 301 13.81 14.72 20.57
C PRO A 301 13.59 13.64 21.65
N SER A 302 12.63 13.80 22.55
CA SER A 302 12.30 12.80 23.57
C SER A 302 10.96 13.12 24.23
N ALA A 303 10.40 12.14 24.95
CA ALA A 303 9.25 12.38 25.82
C ALA A 303 9.55 13.40 26.93
N GLY A 304 10.78 13.40 27.47
CA GLY A 304 11.21 14.35 28.50
C GLY A 304 11.18 15.78 27.99
N ALA A 305 11.82 16.03 26.84
CA ALA A 305 11.83 17.35 26.19
C ALA A 305 10.43 17.84 25.81
N TYR A 306 9.52 16.93 25.45
CA TYR A 306 8.13 17.29 25.18
C TYR A 306 7.41 17.84 26.42
N HIS A 307 7.63 17.26 27.60
CA HIS A 307 6.98 17.69 28.85
C HIS A 307 7.73 18.82 29.56
N ASP A 308 8.98 19.05 29.20
CA ASP A 308 9.80 20.13 29.74
C ASP A 308 9.26 21.51 29.31
N THR A 309 9.14 22.42 30.26
CA THR A 309 8.72 23.82 30.03
C THR A 309 9.87 24.72 29.59
N GLU A 310 11.12 24.30 29.84
CA GLU A 310 12.33 25.03 29.44
C GLU A 310 12.77 24.66 28.03
N PHE A 311 12.30 23.54 27.48
CA PHE A 311 12.62 23.11 26.12
C PHE A 311 11.83 23.92 25.07
N PRO A 312 12.48 24.45 24.02
CA PRO A 312 11.81 25.23 22.98
C PRO A 312 10.78 24.40 22.19
N VAL A 313 9.52 24.83 22.21
CA VAL A 313 8.41 24.12 21.55
C VAL A 313 8.58 24.07 20.03
N GLU A 314 9.17 25.10 19.43
CA GLU A 314 9.51 25.18 18.02
C GLU A 314 10.54 24.14 17.56
N ASN A 315 11.26 23.51 18.50
CA ASN A 315 12.21 22.43 18.23
C ASN A 315 11.59 21.04 18.44
N LEU A 316 10.37 20.94 18.95
CA LEU A 316 9.65 19.67 19.04
C LEU A 316 9.19 19.23 17.66
N ARG A 317 9.26 17.93 17.40
CA ARG A 317 8.79 17.32 16.16
C ARG A 317 8.09 16.01 16.49
N MET A 318 7.09 15.67 15.68
CA MET A 318 6.44 14.37 15.72
C MET A 318 6.36 13.84 14.30
N LEU A 319 6.43 12.51 14.17
CA LEU A 319 6.23 11.82 12.91
C LEU A 319 5.18 10.73 13.12
N ALA A 320 4.00 10.92 12.52
CA ALA A 320 3.02 9.88 12.39
C ALA A 320 3.32 9.02 11.16
N VAL A 321 3.01 7.73 11.22
CA VAL A 321 3.31 6.76 10.16
C VAL A 321 2.01 6.15 9.68
N LYS A 322 1.64 6.41 8.42
CA LYS A 322 0.46 5.81 7.79
C LYS A 322 0.84 5.29 6.41
N THR A 323 0.85 3.96 6.25
CA THR A 323 1.10 3.31 4.95
C THR A 323 0.22 3.93 3.85
N THR A 324 -1.08 4.11 4.14
CA THR A 324 -2.05 4.86 3.33
C THR A 324 -2.61 6.03 4.14
N CYS A 325 -2.54 7.25 3.60
CA CYS A 325 -2.97 8.46 4.33
C CYS A 325 -4.43 8.89 4.05
N LYS A 326 -5.05 8.44 2.94
CA LYS A 326 -6.44 8.79 2.61
C LYS A 326 -7.37 8.54 3.80
N ASP A 327 -8.11 9.59 4.17
CA ASP A 327 -9.12 9.66 5.24
C ASP A 327 -8.66 9.31 6.67
N ARG A 328 -7.43 8.83 6.86
CA ARG A 328 -6.87 8.43 8.17
C ARG A 328 -5.93 9.48 8.78
N TRP A 329 -5.47 10.47 8.01
CA TRP A 329 -4.49 11.44 8.49
C TRP A 329 -5.02 12.41 9.56
N ARG A 330 -6.31 12.74 9.58
CA ARG A 330 -6.86 13.71 10.56
C ARG A 330 -6.71 13.27 12.00
N GLN A 331 -6.58 11.97 12.25
CA GLN A 331 -6.40 11.40 13.58
C GLN A 331 -5.10 11.89 14.24
N ILE A 332 -4.08 12.20 13.44
CA ILE A 332 -2.74 12.58 13.92
C ILE A 332 -2.69 14.00 14.48
N LEU A 333 -3.62 14.88 14.05
CA LEU A 333 -3.61 16.30 14.41
C LEU A 333 -3.79 16.55 15.90
N ASN A 334 -4.41 15.59 16.58
CA ASN A 334 -4.66 15.69 18.00
C ASN A 334 -3.59 14.96 18.81
N GLU A 335 -2.59 14.29 18.22
CA GLU A 335 -1.67 13.42 18.98
C GLU A 335 -0.61 14.17 19.81
N ALA A 336 -0.31 15.44 19.50
CA ALA A 336 0.62 16.24 20.29
C ALA A 336 0.24 17.74 20.24
N ASP A 337 -0.45 18.22 21.28
CA ASP A 337 -1.02 19.57 21.31
C ASP A 337 0.04 20.68 21.21
N LYS A 338 1.29 20.42 21.65
CA LYS A 338 2.39 21.40 21.53
C LYS A 338 2.91 21.55 20.10
N ILE A 339 2.75 20.54 19.24
CA ILE A 339 3.40 20.46 17.93
C ILE A 339 2.40 20.83 16.84
N HIS A 340 2.47 22.09 16.40
CA HIS A 340 1.57 22.61 15.37
C HIS A 340 1.94 22.18 13.94
N GLN A 341 3.22 21.87 13.70
CA GLN A 341 3.72 21.34 12.42
C GLN A 341 4.01 19.86 12.56
N VAL A 342 3.09 19.04 12.07
CA VAL A 342 3.12 17.58 12.21
C VAL A 342 3.70 16.96 10.96
N HIS A 343 4.66 16.04 11.11
CA HIS A 343 5.16 15.26 9.97
C HIS A 343 4.33 13.98 9.82
N LEU A 344 4.00 13.63 8.58
CA LEU A 344 3.29 12.40 8.24
C LEU A 344 4.11 11.61 7.23
N PHE A 345 4.63 10.46 7.65
CA PHE A 345 5.26 9.49 6.77
C PHE A 345 4.20 8.66 6.04
N THR A 346 4.31 8.54 4.71
CA THR A 346 3.41 7.67 3.94
C THR A 346 4.06 7.02 2.71
N LEU A 347 3.51 5.87 2.31
CA LEU A 347 3.86 5.14 1.08
C LEU A 347 2.81 5.32 -0.02
N GLN A 348 1.81 6.18 0.19
CA GLN A 348 0.72 6.38 -0.77
C GLN A 348 1.24 6.84 -2.15
N GLU A 349 0.69 6.28 -3.23
CA GLU A 349 1.05 6.66 -4.60
C GLU A 349 0.37 7.97 -5.04
N GLY A 350 0.68 9.05 -4.34
CA GLY A 350 0.17 10.40 -4.58
C GLY A 350 -1.06 10.76 -3.75
N VAL A 351 -1.37 12.05 -3.72
CA VAL A 351 -2.59 12.65 -3.17
C VAL A 351 -3.12 13.69 -4.17
N SER A 352 -4.41 13.99 -4.13
CA SER A 352 -4.99 15.08 -4.93
C SER A 352 -4.51 16.45 -4.43
N LEU A 353 -4.62 17.49 -5.28
CA LEU A 353 -4.32 18.86 -4.88
C LEU A 353 -5.24 19.33 -3.74
N ALA A 354 -6.51 18.95 -3.76
CA ALA A 354 -7.46 19.32 -2.70
C ALA A 354 -7.12 18.60 -1.40
N GLN A 355 -6.87 17.28 -1.46
CA GLN A 355 -6.41 16.50 -0.30
C GLN A 355 -5.14 17.10 0.33
N TYR A 356 -4.15 17.47 -0.48
CA TYR A 356 -2.92 18.08 0.03
C TYR A 356 -3.14 19.47 0.61
N ARG A 357 -4.06 20.25 0.04
CA ARG A 357 -4.42 21.57 0.56
C ARG A 357 -4.97 21.47 1.98
N GLU A 358 -5.88 20.53 2.23
CA GLU A 358 -6.44 20.29 3.57
C GLU A 358 -5.34 19.88 4.58
N MET A 359 -4.43 19.01 4.15
CA MET A 359 -3.26 18.60 4.96
C MET A 359 -2.40 19.82 5.32
N ARG A 360 -2.05 20.64 4.33
CA ARG A 360 -1.21 21.83 4.51
C ARG A 360 -1.88 22.86 5.42
N GLU A 361 -3.17 23.12 5.22
CA GLU A 361 -3.95 24.07 6.04
C GLU A 361 -4.04 23.61 7.51
N SER A 362 -3.92 22.31 7.76
CA SER A 362 -3.88 21.73 9.11
C SER A 362 -2.46 21.57 9.68
N GLY A 363 -1.44 22.12 9.02
CA GLY A 363 -0.04 22.05 9.49
C GLY A 363 0.64 20.70 9.27
N VAL A 364 0.16 19.88 8.33
CA VAL A 364 0.77 18.57 8.02
C VAL A 364 1.83 18.69 6.93
N ARG A 365 3.03 18.19 7.23
CA ARG A 365 4.14 18.05 6.28
C ARG A 365 4.34 16.58 5.89
N LEU A 366 4.24 16.29 4.59
CA LEU A 366 4.42 14.92 4.09
C LEU A 366 5.90 14.54 3.98
N VAL A 367 6.24 13.40 4.57
CA VAL A 367 7.52 12.69 4.39
C VAL A 367 7.26 11.46 3.54
N VAL A 368 7.89 11.38 2.38
CA VAL A 368 7.61 10.34 1.37
C VAL A 368 8.93 9.85 0.79
N PRO A 369 9.12 8.53 0.60
CA PRO A 369 10.31 8.02 -0.08
C PRO A 369 10.55 8.68 -1.45
N SER A 370 11.78 9.11 -1.71
CA SER A 370 12.21 9.83 -2.92
C SER A 370 11.67 9.21 -4.22
N SER A 371 11.71 7.89 -4.36
CA SER A 371 11.24 7.20 -5.57
C SER A 371 9.72 7.32 -5.82
N LEU A 372 8.93 7.61 -4.79
CA LEU A 372 7.48 7.79 -4.85
C LEU A 372 7.06 9.23 -5.15
N HIS A 373 7.95 10.22 -5.04
CA HIS A 373 7.65 11.63 -5.33
C HIS A 373 7.11 11.84 -6.74
N LYS A 374 7.58 11.05 -7.71
CA LYS A 374 7.10 11.05 -9.10
C LYS A 374 5.62 10.65 -9.26
N LYS A 375 5.01 10.05 -8.23
CA LYS A 375 3.59 9.68 -8.20
C LYS A 375 2.69 10.81 -7.73
N TYR A 376 3.24 11.87 -7.17
CA TYR A 376 2.49 13.03 -6.69
C TYR A 376 2.30 14.08 -7.81
N PRO A 377 1.20 14.86 -7.78
CA PRO A 377 1.05 16.02 -8.65
C PRO A 377 2.23 16.99 -8.51
N GLU A 378 2.61 17.66 -9.59
CA GLU A 378 3.82 18.50 -9.64
C GLU A 378 3.85 19.59 -8.56
N ALA A 379 2.72 20.25 -8.30
CA ALA A 379 2.63 21.29 -7.27
C ALA A 379 2.77 20.72 -5.84
N VAL A 380 2.34 19.48 -5.60
CA VAL A 380 2.53 18.81 -4.29
C VAL A 380 3.96 18.31 -4.14
N ARG A 381 4.51 17.75 -5.22
CA ARG A 381 5.86 17.17 -5.26
C ARG A 381 6.94 18.15 -4.80
N ALA A 382 6.81 19.44 -5.12
CA ALA A 382 7.76 20.48 -4.72
C ALA A 382 7.83 20.71 -3.20
N GLU A 383 6.80 20.31 -2.45
CA GLU A 383 6.68 20.51 -1.01
C GLU A 383 6.85 19.21 -0.21
N LEU A 384 7.13 18.09 -0.87
CA LEU A 384 7.43 16.83 -0.19
C LEU A 384 8.80 16.87 0.48
N MET A 385 8.93 16.17 1.60
CA MET A 385 10.21 15.88 2.23
C MET A 385 10.60 14.43 1.94
N THR A 386 11.85 14.16 1.59
CA THR A 386 12.38 12.79 1.53
C THR A 386 12.66 12.28 2.94
N LEU A 387 12.78 10.97 3.11
CA LEU A 387 13.15 10.40 4.41
C LEU A 387 14.54 10.89 4.85
N GLY A 388 15.50 10.92 3.93
CA GLY A 388 16.85 11.43 4.20
C GLY A 388 16.87 12.91 4.57
N ALA A 389 16.04 13.75 3.93
CA ALA A 389 15.94 15.16 4.29
C ALA A 389 15.35 15.34 5.69
N PHE A 390 14.32 14.55 6.04
CA PHE A 390 13.74 14.54 7.39
C PHE A 390 14.77 14.18 8.45
N ILE A 391 15.52 13.10 8.23
CA ILE A 391 16.60 12.69 9.13
C ILE A 391 17.66 13.78 9.27
N ALA A 392 18.10 14.38 8.15
CA ALA A 392 19.11 15.42 8.17
C ALA A 392 18.66 16.68 8.92
N GLU A 393 17.40 17.12 8.75
CA GLU A 393 16.84 18.24 9.51
C GLU A 393 16.90 17.97 11.01
N LEU A 394 16.43 16.81 11.46
CA LEU A 394 16.36 16.48 12.89
C LEU A 394 17.74 16.25 13.51
N THR A 395 18.65 15.57 12.79
CA THR A 395 20.03 15.39 13.27
C THR A 395 20.73 16.74 13.45
N GLY A 396 20.49 17.71 12.57
CA GLY A 396 21.00 19.07 12.74
C GLY A 396 20.34 19.82 13.90
N LEU A 397 19.02 19.70 14.05
CA LEU A 397 18.24 20.39 15.08
C LEU A 397 18.62 19.95 16.51
N TYR A 398 19.03 18.69 16.66
CA TYR A 398 19.32 18.09 17.96
C TYR A 398 20.82 17.84 18.20
N ALA A 399 21.70 18.42 17.39
CA ALA A 399 23.15 18.20 17.47
C ALA A 399 23.76 18.58 18.83
N ASP A 400 23.17 19.56 19.52
CA ASP A 400 23.62 20.06 20.82
C ASP A 400 22.99 19.31 22.03
N ILE A 401 22.09 18.35 21.77
CA ILE A 401 21.46 17.54 22.82
C ILE A 401 22.38 16.36 23.17
N PRO A 402 22.71 16.14 24.45
CA PRO A 402 23.63 15.08 24.89
C PRO A 402 23.23 13.65 24.54
#